data_AF-F4R5E8-F1
#
_entry.id   AF-F4R5E8-F1
#
_cell.length_a   1.000
_cell.length_b   1.000
_cell.length_c   1.000
_cell.angle_alpha   90.00
_cell.angle_beta   90.00
_cell.angle_gamma   90.00
#
_symmetry.space_group_name_H-M   'P 1'
#
loop_
_entity.id
_entity.type
_entity.pdbx_description
1 polymer ?
#
loop_
_entity_poly.entity_id
_entity_poly.type
_entity_poly.pdbx_seq_one_letter_code
_entity_poly.pdbx_strand_id
1 'polypeptide(L)'
;MLKIFLKISLLLFSIWIHNSNVLAEKTFSAACRRQFTIVNGKGVCVQASPDDHQYSCVVDSCHERVGDLSYNYVEMTACTHDGSVNKGQSKQNCAQYQFMHNNNGGYFTCTNPAGYHYTCERNQHNIYRQLTCSKCTK
;
A
#
# COMPACT_ATOMS: atom_id res chain seq x y z
N MET A 1 8.03 -28.37 -53.70
CA MET A 1 8.71 -27.40 -52.80
C MET A 1 7.74 -26.54 -51.97
N LEU A 2 6.55 -26.19 -52.47
CA LEU A 2 5.52 -25.41 -51.75
C LEU A 2 5.11 -25.99 -50.37
N LYS A 3 5.09 -27.33 -50.23
CA LYS A 3 4.73 -28.03 -48.98
C LYS A 3 5.73 -27.82 -47.84
N ILE A 4 6.98 -27.48 -48.13
CA ILE A 4 8.03 -27.24 -47.12
C ILE A 4 7.87 -25.84 -46.52
N PHE A 5 7.56 -24.84 -47.37
CA PHE A 5 7.32 -23.46 -46.93
C PHE A 5 6.11 -23.33 -46.00
N LEU A 6 5.04 -24.09 -46.25
CA LEU A 6 3.83 -24.04 -45.42
C LEU A 6 4.10 -24.50 -43.98
N LYS A 7 5.02 -25.46 -43.79
CA LYS A 7 5.38 -25.98 -42.47
C LYS A 7 6.24 -24.98 -41.68
N ILE A 8 7.13 -24.26 -42.36
CA ILE A 8 7.98 -23.24 -41.75
C ILE A 8 7.14 -22.02 -41.33
N SER A 9 6.18 -21.57 -42.16
CA SER A 9 5.29 -20.47 -41.80
C SER A 9 4.40 -20.78 -40.60
N LEU A 10 3.94 -22.02 -40.45
CA LEU A 10 3.12 -22.43 -39.29
C LEU A 10 3.92 -22.40 -37.98
N LEU A 11 5.20 -22.81 -38.03
CA LEU A 11 6.12 -22.79 -36.87
C LEU A 11 6.50 -21.37 -36.44
N LEU A 12 6.60 -20.42 -37.38
CA LEU A 12 6.88 -19.02 -37.04
C LEU A 12 5.63 -18.32 -36.46
N PHE A 13 4.43 -18.69 -36.89
CA PHE A 13 3.18 -18.16 -36.34
C PHE A 13 2.92 -18.61 -34.90
N SER A 14 3.26 -19.85 -34.51
CA SER A 14 3.10 -20.28 -33.12
C SER A 14 4.01 -19.51 -32.17
N ILE A 15 5.23 -19.17 -32.59
CA ILE A 15 6.17 -18.36 -31.78
C ILE A 15 5.66 -16.93 -31.60
N TRP A 16 4.96 -16.37 -32.59
CA TRP A 16 4.36 -15.02 -32.51
C TRP A 16 3.13 -14.94 -31.59
N ILE A 17 2.37 -16.03 -31.45
CA ILE A 17 1.19 -16.06 -30.56
C ILE A 17 1.60 -16.32 -29.10
N HIS A 18 2.81 -16.85 -28.87
CA HIS A 18 3.43 -16.88 -27.55
C HIS A 18 4.01 -15.51 -27.18
N ASN A 19 3.16 -14.48 -27.15
CA ASN A 19 3.47 -13.23 -26.46
C ASN A 19 3.88 -13.56 -25.02
N SER A 20 5.13 -13.25 -24.73
CA SER A 20 5.86 -13.61 -23.53
C SER A 20 5.27 -12.94 -22.28
N ASN A 21 4.57 -13.70 -21.45
CA ASN A 21 4.29 -13.31 -20.06
C ASN A 21 5.52 -13.43 -19.13
N VAL A 22 6.73 -13.53 -19.69
CA VAL A 22 7.96 -13.93 -18.96
C VAL A 22 8.69 -12.74 -18.30
N LEU A 23 8.22 -11.51 -18.49
CA LEU A 23 8.77 -10.31 -17.83
C LEU A 23 7.77 -9.62 -16.89
N ALA A 24 6.68 -10.29 -16.51
CA ALA A 24 5.80 -9.75 -15.48
C ALA A 24 6.55 -9.82 -14.14
N GLU A 25 6.97 -8.65 -13.64
CA GLU A 25 7.54 -8.49 -12.31
C GLU A 25 6.60 -9.16 -11.30
N LYS A 26 7.14 -10.06 -10.46
CA LYS A 26 6.33 -10.86 -9.54
C LYS A 26 5.72 -9.93 -8.50
N THR A 27 4.45 -9.58 -8.68
CA THR A 27 3.70 -8.80 -7.70
C THR A 27 3.16 -9.68 -6.58
N PHE A 28 3.14 -9.18 -5.36
CA PHE A 28 2.52 -9.82 -4.21
C PHE A 28 1.65 -8.85 -3.42
N SER A 29 0.82 -9.41 -2.54
CA SER A 29 0.03 -8.63 -1.59
C SER A 29 0.83 -8.32 -0.33
N ALA A 30 0.78 -7.08 0.16
CA ALA A 30 1.45 -6.65 1.37
C ALA A 30 0.47 -5.94 2.32
N ALA A 31 0.52 -6.30 3.60
CA ALA A 31 -0.20 -5.61 4.66
C ALA A 31 0.72 -4.58 5.34
N CYS A 32 0.39 -3.30 5.19
CA CYS A 32 1.25 -2.18 5.61
C CYS A 32 1.07 -1.85 7.09
N ARG A 33 1.32 -2.82 7.97
CA ARG A 33 1.05 -2.71 9.41
C ARG A 33 1.82 -1.60 10.10
N ARG A 34 3.08 -1.37 9.70
CA ARG A 34 3.96 -0.41 10.36
C ARG A 34 3.86 0.97 9.73
N GLN A 35 3.86 1.02 8.40
CA GLN A 35 3.89 2.27 7.66
C GLN A 35 3.28 2.10 6.27
N PHE A 36 2.57 3.13 5.83
CA PHE A 36 2.30 3.38 4.43
C PHE A 36 2.55 4.86 4.13
N THR A 37 3.43 5.15 3.17
CA THR A 37 3.78 6.51 2.74
C THR A 37 3.82 6.59 1.22
N ILE A 38 3.60 7.76 0.64
CA ILE A 38 3.65 7.97 -0.81
C ILE A 38 4.90 8.77 -1.15
N VAL A 39 5.81 8.18 -1.93
CA VAL A 39 7.07 8.79 -2.35
C VAL A 39 7.13 8.75 -3.87
N ASN A 40 7.22 9.92 -4.52
CA ASN A 40 7.25 10.04 -5.98
C ASN A 40 6.10 9.28 -6.69
N GLY A 41 4.89 9.33 -6.11
CA GLY A 41 3.71 8.64 -6.65
C GLY A 41 3.67 7.11 -6.43
N LYS A 42 4.65 6.54 -5.72
CA LYS A 42 4.67 5.11 -5.34
C LYS A 42 4.33 4.95 -3.87
N GLY A 43 3.59 3.90 -3.53
CA GLY A 43 3.33 3.53 -2.15
C GLY A 43 4.53 2.78 -1.57
N VAL A 44 5.09 3.27 -0.47
CA VAL A 44 6.09 2.58 0.32
C VAL A 44 5.37 1.94 1.50
N CYS A 45 5.29 0.62 1.48
CA CYS A 45 4.61 -0.21 2.47
C CYS A 45 5.64 -0.90 3.36
N VAL A 46 5.56 -0.71 4.67
CA VAL A 46 6.40 -1.43 5.62
C VAL A 46 5.52 -2.37 6.44
N GLN A 47 5.78 -3.67 6.30
CA GLN A 47 5.14 -4.69 7.12
C GLN A 47 5.77 -4.68 8.52
N ALA A 48 4.97 -4.89 9.56
CA ALA A 48 5.48 -5.04 10.92
C ALA A 48 5.80 -6.53 11.17
N SER A 49 7.01 -6.83 11.67
CA SER A 49 7.50 -8.07 12.34
C SER A 49 7.06 -9.44 11.76
N PRO A 50 7.95 -10.44 11.62
CA PRO A 50 9.31 -10.54 12.19
C PRO A 50 10.41 -9.81 11.41
N ASP A 51 10.19 -9.54 10.12
CA ASP A 51 11.11 -8.76 9.30
C ASP A 51 10.39 -7.52 8.80
N ASP A 52 10.93 -6.34 9.09
CA ASP A 52 10.44 -5.06 8.56
C ASP A 52 10.74 -5.00 7.06
N HIS A 53 9.98 -5.75 6.27
CA HIS A 53 10.07 -5.72 4.82
C HIS A 53 9.42 -4.46 4.30
N GLN A 54 10.20 -3.69 3.57
CA GLN A 54 9.74 -2.58 2.76
C GLN A 54 9.36 -3.10 1.38
N TYR A 55 8.23 -2.63 0.87
CA TYR A 55 7.72 -2.94 -0.44
C TYR A 55 7.35 -1.67 -1.19
N SER A 56 7.59 -1.67 -2.50
CA SER A 56 7.12 -0.65 -3.42
C SER A 56 5.79 -1.12 -4.03
N CYS A 57 4.72 -0.39 -3.77
CA CYS A 57 3.36 -0.74 -4.17
C CYS A 57 2.74 0.29 -5.11
N VAL A 58 1.86 -0.16 -5.99
CA VAL A 58 0.97 0.72 -6.77
C VAL A 58 -0.07 1.31 -5.81
N VAL A 59 -0.13 2.63 -5.68
CA VAL A 59 -0.98 3.33 -4.69
C VAL A 59 -2.45 2.91 -4.80
N ASP A 60 -3.00 2.87 -6.02
CA ASP A 60 -4.40 2.49 -6.26
C ASP A 60 -4.72 1.03 -5.94
N SER A 61 -3.72 0.20 -5.66
CA SER A 61 -3.91 -1.19 -5.23
C SER A 61 -4.07 -1.34 -3.72
N CYS A 62 -3.90 -0.24 -2.95
CA CYS A 62 -3.84 -0.21 -1.51
C CYS A 62 -5.17 0.25 -0.90
N HIS A 63 -5.82 -0.65 -0.16
CA HIS A 63 -7.11 -0.36 0.44
C HIS A 63 -7.23 -0.92 1.86
N GLU A 64 -7.97 -0.22 2.70
CA GLU A 64 -8.58 -0.79 3.91
C GLU A 64 -9.97 -1.31 3.54
N ARG A 65 -10.30 -2.53 3.97
CA ARG A 65 -11.64 -3.09 3.85
C ARG A 65 -12.37 -2.97 5.17
N VAL A 66 -13.55 -2.35 5.15
CA VAL A 66 -14.45 -2.22 6.30
C VAL A 66 -15.84 -2.69 5.87
N GLY A 67 -16.21 -3.93 6.23
CA GLY A 67 -17.39 -4.59 5.66
C GLY A 67 -17.24 -4.75 4.15
N ASP A 68 -18.24 -4.28 3.40
CA ASP A 68 -18.25 -4.29 1.93
C ASP A 68 -17.60 -3.05 1.29
N LEU A 69 -17.10 -2.12 2.11
CA LEU A 69 -16.52 -0.85 1.65
C LEU A 69 -14.99 -0.95 1.56
N SER A 70 -14.42 -0.28 0.58
CA SER A 70 -12.98 -0.23 0.29
C SER A 70 -12.52 1.22 0.21
N TYR A 71 -11.56 1.59 1.04
CA TYR A 71 -11.04 2.95 1.13
C TYR A 71 -9.54 2.98 0.92
N ASN A 72 -9.03 4.00 0.23
CA ASN A 72 -7.59 4.25 0.05
C ASN A 72 -6.94 5.00 1.23
N TYR A 73 -7.57 4.92 2.39
CA TYR A 73 -7.10 5.51 3.65
C TYR A 73 -7.50 4.58 4.80
N VAL A 74 -6.88 4.79 5.96
CA VAL A 74 -7.31 4.18 7.21
C VAL A 74 -7.98 5.21 8.10
N GLU A 75 -9.14 4.88 8.68
CA GLU A 75 -9.78 5.77 9.67
C GLU A 75 -9.07 5.61 11.02
N MET A 76 -8.47 6.69 11.51
CA MET A 76 -7.87 6.78 12.84
C MET A 76 -8.63 7.76 13.73
N THR A 77 -8.66 7.46 15.03
CA THR A 77 -9.32 8.30 16.06
C THR A 77 -8.31 8.85 17.05
N ALA A 78 -8.75 9.79 17.91
CA ALA A 78 -7.90 10.46 18.89
C ALA A 78 -6.68 11.14 18.25
N CYS A 79 -6.90 11.76 17.08
CA CYS A 79 -5.87 12.44 16.31
C CYS A 79 -5.84 13.94 16.62
N THR A 80 -4.66 14.45 16.92
CA THR A 80 -4.41 15.86 17.20
C THR A 80 -3.67 16.50 16.03
N HIS A 81 -4.14 17.65 15.53
CA HIS A 81 -3.48 18.35 14.43
C HIS A 81 -2.16 18.97 14.89
N ASP A 82 -1.06 18.66 14.21
CA ASP A 82 0.29 19.00 14.68
C ASP A 82 0.51 20.52 14.70
N GLY A 83 0.00 21.24 13.69
CA GLY A 83 0.10 22.71 13.58
C GLY A 83 -0.99 23.54 14.26
N SER A 84 -1.95 22.93 14.98
CA SER A 84 -3.07 23.67 15.59
C SER A 84 -2.75 24.10 17.02
N VAL A 85 -3.15 25.32 17.40
CA VAL A 85 -3.10 25.80 18.80
C VAL A 85 -4.15 25.07 19.64
N ASN A 86 -5.31 24.79 19.05
CA ASN A 86 -6.32 23.95 19.67
C ASN A 86 -5.93 22.48 19.49
N LYS A 87 -5.62 21.80 20.59
CA LYS A 87 -5.20 20.39 20.63
C LYS A 87 -6.38 19.42 20.82
N GLY A 88 -7.57 19.83 20.40
CA GLY A 88 -8.74 18.95 20.33
C GLY A 88 -8.47 17.70 19.49
N GLN A 89 -9.02 16.58 19.93
CA GLN A 89 -8.92 15.31 19.23
C GLN A 89 -10.00 15.19 18.15
N SER A 90 -9.66 14.50 17.07
CA SER A 90 -10.53 14.30 15.91
C SER A 90 -10.38 12.91 15.33
N LYS A 91 -11.32 12.53 14.45
CA LYS A 91 -11.16 11.40 13.54
C LYS A 91 -10.52 11.87 12.25
N GLN A 92 -9.61 11.07 11.71
CA GLN A 92 -8.90 11.39 10.47
C GLN A 92 -8.89 10.20 9.52
N ASN A 93 -9.04 10.52 8.24
CA ASN A 93 -8.84 9.58 7.15
C ASN A 93 -7.36 9.64 6.76
N CYS A 94 -6.53 8.73 7.27
CA CYS A 94 -5.09 8.74 7.06
C CYS A 94 -4.74 8.03 5.76
N ALA A 95 -4.41 8.79 4.73
CA ALA A 95 -3.91 8.27 3.45
C ALA A 95 -2.45 7.83 3.53
N GLN A 96 -1.71 8.38 4.50
CA GLN A 96 -0.36 7.95 4.87
C GLN A 96 -0.28 7.88 6.39
N TYR A 97 0.46 6.90 6.91
CA TYR A 97 0.69 6.74 8.34
C TYR A 97 1.98 6.02 8.65
N GLN A 98 2.52 6.25 9.84
CA GLN A 98 3.66 5.51 10.37
C GLN A 98 3.51 5.34 11.88
N PHE A 99 3.69 4.11 12.35
CA PHE A 99 3.76 3.82 13.77
C PHE A 99 5.14 4.19 14.33
N MET A 100 5.14 5.06 15.33
CA MET A 100 6.32 5.56 16.04
C MET A 100 6.36 4.98 17.44
N HIS A 101 7.46 4.34 17.81
CA HIS A 101 7.65 3.86 19.19
C HIS A 101 8.08 5.01 20.11
N ASN A 102 7.55 5.02 21.33
CA ASN A 102 8.00 5.90 22.42
C ASN A 102 7.90 5.17 23.77
N ASN A 103 8.28 5.84 24.85
CA ASN A 103 8.26 5.28 26.21
C ASN A 103 6.85 4.87 26.69
N ASN A 104 5.79 5.39 26.06
CA ASN A 104 4.39 5.11 26.40
C ASN A 104 3.74 4.10 25.44
N GLY A 105 4.55 3.32 24.71
CA GLY A 105 4.07 2.28 23.81
C GLY A 105 3.82 2.73 22.37
N GLY A 106 3.99 4.01 22.05
CA GLY A 106 3.99 4.55 20.68
C GLY A 106 2.76 5.37 20.29
N TYR A 107 2.78 5.91 19.08
CA TYR A 107 1.72 6.70 18.46
C TYR A 107 1.76 6.52 16.94
N PHE A 108 0.74 6.98 16.23
CA PHE A 108 0.73 7.01 14.77
C PHE A 108 0.91 8.44 14.29
N THR A 109 1.82 8.66 13.35
CA THR A 109 1.75 9.84 12.49
C THR A 109 0.73 9.54 11.40
N CYS A 110 -0.03 10.56 11.00
CA CYS A 110 -1.08 10.47 10.02
C CYS A 110 -1.02 11.69 9.09
N THR A 111 -1.12 11.46 7.79
CA THR A 111 -1.36 12.51 6.81
C THR A 111 -2.67 12.22 6.09
N ASN A 112 -3.61 13.16 6.15
CA ASN A 112 -4.91 13.00 5.49
C ASN A 112 -4.82 13.32 3.97
N PRO A 113 -5.83 12.99 3.15
CA PRO A 113 -5.85 13.31 1.72
C PRO A 113 -5.67 14.79 1.38
N ALA A 114 -6.01 15.70 2.30
CA ALA A 114 -5.82 17.13 2.12
C ALA A 114 -4.39 17.61 2.46
N GLY A 115 -3.50 16.70 2.90
CA GLY A 115 -2.10 16.99 3.20
C GLY A 115 -1.83 17.49 4.62
N TYR A 116 -2.84 17.49 5.51
CA TYR A 116 -2.63 17.88 6.91
C TYR A 116 -2.06 16.75 7.75
N HIS A 117 -1.19 17.10 8.70
CA HIS A 117 -0.48 16.17 9.56
C HIS A 117 -1.09 16.12 10.97
N TYR A 118 -1.19 14.89 11.48
CA TYR A 118 -1.76 14.60 12.78
C TYR A 118 -0.93 13.56 13.52
N THR A 119 -0.95 13.69 14.84
CA THR A 119 -0.51 12.66 15.77
C THR A 119 -1.72 11.96 16.37
N CYS A 120 -1.86 10.66 16.12
CA CYS A 120 -2.96 9.84 16.63
C CYS A 120 -2.47 8.89 17.73
N GLU A 121 -3.24 8.75 18.79
CA GLU A 121 -2.89 7.87 19.91
C GLU A 121 -2.86 6.40 19.49
N ARG A 122 -2.01 5.62 20.16
CA ARG A 122 -2.07 4.16 20.07
C ARG A 122 -3.20 3.63 20.94
N ASN A 123 -4.37 3.42 20.34
CA ASN A 123 -5.54 2.84 20.99
C ASN A 123 -6.08 1.62 20.23
N GLN A 124 -7.07 0.93 20.80
CA GLN A 124 -7.66 -0.28 20.21
C GLN A 124 -8.31 -0.05 18.84
N HIS A 125 -8.74 1.18 18.54
CA HIS A 125 -9.35 1.52 17.25
C HIS A 125 -8.31 1.74 16.14
N ASN A 126 -7.07 2.10 16.50
CA ASN A 126 -6.02 2.45 15.54
C ASN A 126 -5.06 1.27 15.27
N ILE A 127 -4.77 0.42 16.25
CA ILE A 127 -3.73 -0.63 16.12
C ILE A 127 -4.03 -1.75 15.11
N TYR A 128 -5.30 -1.93 14.73
CA TYR A 128 -5.70 -2.95 13.76
C TYR A 128 -5.96 -2.36 12.36
N ARG A 129 -5.81 -1.05 12.22
CA ARG A 129 -6.06 -0.32 10.98
C ARG A 129 -4.82 -0.39 10.10
N GLN A 130 -5.01 -0.84 8.86
CA GLN A 130 -3.91 -0.97 7.91
C GLN A 130 -4.45 -0.94 6.48
N LEU A 131 -3.65 -0.41 5.56
CA LEU A 131 -3.85 -0.65 4.14
C LEU A 131 -3.27 -2.02 3.77
N THR A 132 -3.99 -2.73 2.92
CA THR A 132 -3.48 -3.92 2.23
C THR A 132 -3.36 -3.59 0.74
N CYS A 133 -2.16 -3.72 0.20
CA CYS A 133 -1.85 -3.45 -1.19
C CYS A 133 -1.77 -4.76 -1.96
N SER A 134 -2.44 -4.88 -3.10
CA SER A 134 -2.46 -6.11 -3.92
C SER A 134 -1.41 -6.15 -5.03
N LYS A 135 -0.74 -5.02 -5.32
CA LYS A 135 0.30 -4.92 -6.35
C LYS A 135 1.56 -4.29 -5.77
N CYS A 136 2.41 -5.12 -5.16
CA CYS A 136 3.69 -4.70 -4.58
C CYS A 136 4.86 -5.51 -5.13
N THR A 137 6.04 -4.88 -5.13
CA THR A 137 7.33 -5.46 -5.47
C THR A 137 8.33 -5.19 -4.33
N LYS A 138 9.37 -6.02 -4.21
CA LYS A 138 10.36 -5.96 -3.13
C LYS A 138 11.55 -5.11 -3.55
#